data_AF-A0A2S1R3W7-F1
#
_entry.id   AF-A0A2S1R3W7-F1
#
_cell.length_a   1.000
_cell.length_b   1.000
_cell.length_c   1.000
_cell.angle_alpha   90.00
_cell.angle_beta   90.00
_cell.angle_gamma   90.00
#
_symmetry.space_group_name_H-M   'P 1'
#
loop_
_entity.id
_entity.type
_entity.pdbx_description
1 polymer ?
#
loop_
_entity_poly.entity_id
_entity_poly.type
_entity_poly.pdbx_seq_one_letter_code
_entity_poly.pdbx_strand_id
1 'polypeptide(L)'
;MKKAAPSFEAMRDSITDIAGLRITCSCVSDVYRVARMLTEQDDVSILEVKDYIAQPKLNGYRSLHVLVQIPVFLSDKVAPVTVDLQLRTVARDFWASLEHKILYK
;
A
#
# COMPACT_ATOMS: atom_id res chain seq x y z
N MET A 1 -34.82 -17.12 3.71
CA MET A 1 -34.14 -15.96 4.35
C MET A 1 -33.62 -15.05 3.25
N LYS A 2 -34.19 -13.86 3.05
CA LYS A 2 -33.72 -12.89 2.04
C LYS A 2 -32.39 -12.30 2.52
N LYS A 3 -31.30 -12.48 1.78
CA LYS A 3 -30.05 -11.74 1.99
C LYS A 3 -30.35 -10.26 1.74
N ALA A 4 -30.30 -9.44 2.79
CA ALA A 4 -30.35 -8.00 2.64
C ALA A 4 -29.19 -7.55 1.75
N ALA A 5 -29.47 -6.66 0.80
CA ALA A 5 -28.43 -6.02 0.00
C ALA A 5 -27.45 -5.27 0.94
N PRO A 6 -26.13 -5.29 0.68
CA PRO A 6 -25.19 -4.55 1.52
C PRO A 6 -25.60 -3.07 1.53
N SER A 7 -25.69 -2.46 2.72
CA SER A 7 -25.88 -1.02 2.81
C SER A 7 -24.66 -0.30 2.21
N PHE A 8 -24.84 0.89 1.66
CA PHE A 8 -23.72 1.70 1.16
C PHE A 8 -22.67 1.96 2.24
N GLU A 9 -23.08 2.02 3.51
CA GLU A 9 -22.17 2.14 4.66
C GLU A 9 -21.32 0.88 4.84
N ALA A 10 -21.92 -0.30 4.81
CA ALA A 10 -21.18 -1.56 4.91
C ALA A 10 -20.23 -1.78 3.72
N MET A 11 -20.60 -1.30 2.52
CA MET A 11 -19.70 -1.31 1.37
C MET A 11 -18.51 -0.36 1.56
N ARG A 12 -18.76 0.86 2.08
CA ARG A 12 -17.72 1.86 2.31
C ARG A 12 -16.71 1.39 3.36
N ASP A 13 -17.16 0.69 4.41
CA ASP A 13 -16.27 0.12 5.44
C ASP A 13 -15.49 -1.11 4.93
N SER A 14 -15.98 -1.77 3.87
CA SER A 14 -15.33 -2.97 3.30
C SER A 14 -14.26 -2.67 2.24
N ILE A 15 -14.18 -1.43 1.73
CA ILE A 15 -13.19 -1.05 0.72
C ILE A 15 -11.96 -0.49 1.45
N THR A 16 -11.00 -1.37 1.71
CA THR A 16 -9.75 -1.03 2.42
C THR A 16 -8.65 -0.48 1.50
N ASP A 17 -8.85 -0.49 0.19
CA ASP A 17 -7.85 -0.16 -0.84
C ASP A 17 -8.23 1.13 -1.60
N ILE A 18 -8.60 2.17 -0.86
CA ILE A 18 -9.12 3.45 -1.41
C ILE A 18 -8.02 4.24 -2.12
N ALA A 19 -6.78 4.15 -1.63
CA ALA A 19 -5.64 4.85 -2.20
C ALA A 19 -4.38 3.97 -2.15
N GLY A 20 -3.66 3.91 -3.27
CA GLY A 20 -2.35 3.27 -3.34
C GLY A 20 -1.28 4.30 -3.68
N LEU A 21 -0.21 4.35 -2.88
CA LEU A 21 0.96 5.19 -3.15
C LEU A 21 2.15 4.29 -3.51
N ARG A 22 2.76 4.51 -4.67
CA ARG A 22 3.98 3.81 -5.06
C ARG A 22 5.19 4.73 -4.98
N ILE A 23 6.21 4.28 -4.24
CA ILE A 23 7.45 5.03 -4.04
C ILE A 23 8.61 4.18 -4.56
N THR A 24 9.34 4.74 -5.54
CA THR A 24 10.52 4.10 -6.11
C THR A 24 11.78 4.76 -5.56
N CYS A 25 12.64 3.96 -4.92
CA CYS A 25 13.87 4.39 -4.28
C CYS A 25 15.11 3.86 -5.02
N SER A 26 16.26 4.49 -4.85
CA SER A 26 17.50 4.08 -5.52
C SER A 26 18.07 2.78 -4.95
N CYS A 27 17.95 2.55 -3.64
CA CYS A 27 18.47 1.36 -2.98
C CYS A 27 17.53 0.85 -1.87
N VAL A 28 17.80 -0.35 -1.34
CA VAL A 28 16.97 -0.98 -0.30
C VAL A 28 17.01 -0.20 1.01
N SER A 29 18.16 0.37 1.38
CA SER A 29 18.26 1.21 2.59
C SER A 29 17.36 2.46 2.48
N ASP A 30 17.23 3.03 1.28
CA ASP A 30 16.33 4.17 1.07
C ASP A 30 14.85 3.76 1.23
N VAL A 31 14.48 2.54 0.81
CA VAL A 31 13.12 2.02 1.01
C VAL A 31 12.76 2.04 2.50
N TYR A 32 13.60 1.46 3.35
CA TYR A 32 13.34 1.43 4.79
C TYR A 32 13.39 2.82 5.42
N ARG A 33 14.31 3.68 4.97
CA ARG A 33 14.41 5.06 5.47
C ARG A 33 13.16 5.88 5.15
N VAL A 34 12.68 5.83 3.91
CA VAL A 34 11.47 6.57 3.50
C VAL A 34 10.23 6.00 4.18
N ALA A 35 10.09 4.68 4.27
CA ALA A 35 8.98 4.06 4.99
C ALA A 35 8.93 4.55 6.43
N ARG A 36 10.07 4.51 7.14
CA ARG A 36 10.20 4.99 8.51
C ARG A 36 9.78 6.47 8.64
N MET A 37 10.32 7.34 7.78
CA MET A 37 10.01 8.78 7.81
C MET A 37 8.52 9.07 7.60
N LEU A 38 7.84 8.29 6.75
CA LEU A 38 6.39 8.44 6.53
C LEU A 38 5.59 7.93 7.73
N THR A 39 6.01 6.82 8.34
CA THR A 39 5.26 6.19 9.44
C THR A 39 5.53 6.81 10.82
N GLU A 40 6.56 7.64 10.97
CA GLU A 40 6.87 8.36 12.21
C GLU A 40 6.10 9.69 12.34
N GLN A 41 5.28 10.05 11.35
CA GLN A 41 4.44 11.25 11.41
C GLN A 41 3.29 11.07 12.42
N ASP A 42 2.98 12.11 13.19
CA ASP A 42 1.99 12.05 14.29
C ASP A 42 0.55 11.74 13.81
N ASP A 43 0.26 12.02 12.54
CA ASP A 43 -1.04 11.80 11.90
C ASP A 43 -1.12 10.51 11.08
N VAL A 44 -0.09 9.66 11.14
CA VAL A 44 -0.02 8.38 10.42
C VAL A 44 -0.13 7.21 11.38
N SER A 45 -1.16 6.38 11.21
CA SER A 45 -1.33 5.14 11.97
C SER A 45 -1.00 3.92 11.11
N ILE A 46 -0.04 3.10 11.53
CA ILE A 46 0.28 1.85 10.83
C ILE A 46 -0.77 0.79 11.16
N LEU A 47 -1.38 0.21 10.13
CA LEU A 47 -2.34 -0.88 10.25
C LEU A 47 -1.68 -2.25 10.00
N GLU A 48 -0.82 -2.34 8.99
CA GLU A 48 -0.18 -3.60 8.59
C GLU A 48 1.17 -3.36 7.90
N VAL A 49 2.13 -4.27 8.08
CA VAL A 49 3.42 -4.25 7.37
C VAL A 49 3.66 -5.61 6.72
N LYS A 50 3.87 -5.64 5.41
CA LYS A 50 4.28 -6.83 4.66
C LYS A 50 5.65 -6.57 4.00
N ASP A 51 6.70 -7.10 4.60
CA ASP A 51 8.06 -6.96 4.10
C ASP A 51 8.44 -8.10 3.15
N TYR A 52 8.09 -7.93 1.87
CA TYR A 52 8.52 -8.86 0.83
C TYR A 52 9.96 -8.60 0.34
N ILE A 53 10.67 -7.62 0.90
CA ILE A 53 12.10 -7.44 0.65
C ILE A 53 12.88 -8.46 1.46
N ALA A 54 12.56 -8.57 2.76
CA ALA A 54 13.12 -9.54 3.68
C ALA A 54 12.59 -10.96 3.42
N GLN A 55 11.29 -11.11 3.12
CA GLN A 55 10.64 -12.39 2.84
C GLN A 55 9.96 -12.37 1.46
N PRO A 56 10.73 -12.58 0.37
CA PRO A 56 10.19 -12.60 -0.99
C PRO A 56 9.05 -13.60 -1.17
N LYS A 57 8.09 -13.27 -2.03
CA LYS A 57 7.11 -14.28 -2.48
C LYS A 57 7.80 -15.36 -3.32
N LEU A 58 7.16 -16.51 -3.46
CA LEU A 58 7.66 -17.65 -4.24
C LEU A 58 7.99 -17.30 -5.70
N ASN A 59 7.27 -16.36 -6.30
CA ASN A 59 7.54 -15.86 -7.66
C ASN A 59 8.73 -14.88 -7.74
N GLY A 60 9.44 -14.63 -6.63
CA GLY A 60 10.54 -13.67 -6.58
C GLY A 60 10.11 -12.21 -6.45
N TYR A 61 8.80 -11.94 -6.30
CA TYR A 61 8.29 -10.60 -6.04
C TYR A 61 8.81 -10.07 -4.71
N ARG A 62 9.24 -8.80 -4.72
CA ARG A 62 9.75 -8.13 -3.52
C ARG A 62 9.37 -6.65 -3.50
N SER A 63 8.81 -6.18 -2.40
CA SER A 63 8.36 -4.81 -2.16
C SER A 63 8.13 -4.68 -0.66
N LEU A 64 8.29 -3.49 -0.11
CA LEU A 64 7.76 -3.22 1.22
C LEU A 64 6.34 -2.66 1.06
N HIS A 65 5.35 -3.30 1.66
CA HIS A 65 3.97 -2.81 1.71
C HIS A 65 3.67 -2.37 3.14
N VAL A 66 3.21 -1.14 3.30
CA VAL A 66 2.82 -0.58 4.59
C VAL A 66 1.40 -0.04 4.44
N LEU A 67 0.45 -0.71 5.07
CA LEU A 67 -0.92 -0.23 5.13
C LEU A 67 -1.02 0.79 6.26
N VAL A 68 -1.39 2.01 5.94
CA VAL A 68 -1.53 3.10 6.91
C VAL A 68 -2.92 3.71 6.87
N GLN A 69 -3.31 4.38 7.95
CA GLN A 69 -4.49 5.21 8.03
C GLN A 69 -4.07 6.66 8.30
N ILE A 70 -4.59 7.58 7.50
CA ILE A 70 -4.35 9.02 7.63
C ILE A 70 -5.66 9.80 7.65
N PRO A 71 -5.74 10.93 8.37
CA PRO A 71 -6.91 11.81 8.33
C PRO A 71 -6.92 12.64 7.05
N VAL A 72 -7.99 12.53 6.26
CA VAL A 72 -8.24 13.39 5.09
C VAL A 72 -9.29 14.43 5.45
N PHE A 73 -8.91 15.70 5.35
CA PHE A 73 -9.77 16.85 5.64
C PHE A 73 -10.58 17.22 4.38
N LEU A 74 -11.86 16.86 4.38
CA LEU A 74 -12.84 17.22 3.36
C LEU A 74 -13.56 18.52 3.76
N SER A 75 -14.36 19.09 2.85
CA SER A 75 -15.07 20.36 3.08
C SER A 75 -16.05 20.32 4.26
N ASP A 76 -16.59 19.15 4.58
CA ASP A 76 -17.66 18.94 5.57
C ASP A 76 -17.23 18.09 6.78
N LYS A 77 -16.11 17.36 6.67
CA LYS A 77 -15.67 16.41 7.71
C LYS A 77 -14.21 16.00 7.55
N VAL A 78 -13.68 15.38 8.60
CA VAL A 78 -12.43 14.62 8.54
C VAL A 78 -12.78 13.14 8.39
N ALA A 79 -12.21 12.49 7.38
CA ALA A 79 -12.42 11.07 7.12
C ALA A 79 -11.09 10.31 7.28
N PRO A 80 -11.02 9.26 8.11
CA PRO A 80 -9.86 8.37 8.11
C PRO A 80 -9.83 7.59 6.79
N VAL A 81 -8.71 7.66 6.08
CA VAL A 81 -8.52 6.96 4.80
C VAL A 81 -7.37 5.98 4.93
N THR A 82 -7.63 4.75 4.52
CA THR A 82 -6.61 3.71 4.43
C THR A 82 -5.83 3.85 3.12
N VAL A 83 -4.49 3.81 3.22
CA VAL A 83 -3.57 3.94 2.10
C VAL A 83 -2.58 2.76 2.11
N ASP A 84 -2.42 2.08 0.98
CA ASP A 84 -1.35 1.09 0.78
C ASP A 84 -0.10 1.77 0.22
N LEU A 85 0.95 1.87 1.05
CA LEU A 85 2.26 2.38 0.65
C LEU A 85 3.13 1.24 0.10
N GLN A 86 3.41 1.28 -1.19
CA GLN A 86 4.25 0.30 -1.87
C GLN A 86 5.62 0.88 -2.20
N LEU A 87 6.63 0.52 -1.41
CA LEU A 87 8.00 0.98 -1.61
C LEU A 87 8.85 -0.09 -2.30
N ARG A 88 9.56 0.32 -3.36
CA ARG A 88 10.38 -0.55 -4.21
C ARG A 88 11.68 0.13 -4.62
N THR A 89 12.64 -0.65 -5.12
CA THR A 89 13.86 -0.09 -5.74
C THR A 89 13.72 0.03 -7.27
N VAL A 90 14.42 0.99 -7.89
CA VAL A 90 14.44 1.19 -9.36
C VAL A 90 14.81 -0.10 -10.12
N ALA A 91 15.85 -0.80 -9.66
CA ALA A 91 16.29 -2.06 -10.27
C ALA A 91 15.20 -3.15 -10.27
N ARG A 92 14.28 -3.08 -9.32
CA ARG A 92 13.18 -4.04 -9.17
C ARG A 92 11.90 -3.59 -9.85
N ASP A 93 11.69 -2.28 -9.95
CA ASP A 93 10.65 -1.72 -10.81
C ASP A 93 10.88 -2.11 -12.28
N PHE A 94 12.15 -2.17 -12.69
CA PHE A 94 12.57 -2.72 -13.98
C PHE A 94 12.23 -4.23 -14.12
N TRP A 95 12.58 -5.05 -13.12
CA TRP A 95 12.27 -6.49 -13.12
C TRP A 95 10.75 -6.76 -13.15
N ALA A 96 9.96 -6.04 -12.34
CA ALA A 96 8.50 -6.17 -12.31
C ALA A 96 7.84 -5.72 -13.62
N SER A 97 8.37 -4.68 -14.27
CA SER A 97 7.90 -4.23 -15.59
C SER A 97 8.22 -5.24 -16.70
N LEU A 98 9.35 -5.93 -16.60
CA LEU A 98 9.75 -7.00 -17.53
C LEU A 98 8.89 -8.26 -17.34
N GLU A 99 8.67 -8.68 -16.09
CA GLU A 99 7.85 -9.84 -15.74
C GLU A 99 6.40 -9.67 -16.24
N HIS A 100 5.81 -8.48 -16.07
CA HIS A 100 4.46 -8.18 -16.57
C HIS A 100 4.36 -8.25 -18.10
N LYS A 101 5.43 -7.89 -18.84
CA LYS A 101 5.46 -8.00 -20.31
C LYS A 101 5.66 -9.43 -20.82
N ILE A 102 6.28 -10.31 -20.02
CA ILE A 102 6.56 -11.69 -20.41
C ILE A 102 5.38 -12.62 -20.08
N LEU A 103 4.71 -12.39 -18.94
CA LEU A 103 3.64 -13.27 -18.46
C LEU A 103 2.24 -12.91 -18.97
N TYR A 104 2.01 -11.67 -19.41
CA TYR A 104 0.78 -11.30 -20.10
C TYR A 104 1.05 -11.16 -21.60
N LYS A 105 0.71 -12.23 -22.32
CA LYS A 105 0.59 -12.27 -23.77
C LYS A 105 -0.89 -12.23 -24.15
#